data_AF-A0A958JFE0-F1
#
_entry.id   AF-A0A958JFE0-F1
#
_cell.length_a   1.000
_cell.length_b   1.000
_cell.length_c   1.000
_cell.angle_alpha   90.00
_cell.angle_beta   90.00
_cell.angle_gamma   90.00
#
_symmetry.space_group_name_H-M   'P 1'
#
loop_
_entity.id
_entity.type
_entity.pdbx_description
1 polymer ?
#
loop_
_entity_poly.entity_id
_entity_poly.type
_entity_poly.pdbx_seq_one_letter_code
_entity_poly.pdbx_strand_id
1 'polypeptide(L)'
;MKDEKVRQFLTLAGQQPPAAFTIGTPEQRRLGAQLLLSEVLEYVIHGLGVTPIVQGVAITDPNDLKYEAASEPDELEMLDGLADVAYTMFWNSSAFGLPLREAYELVCDNNLEKFVALTDWAGETGPLPNEAWHCEREVEWPQEVVSVEVLLIADTYFAVGKDASGKVRKPAHYRPVDLSHLLSAMPEQKKVANS
;
A
#
# COMPACT_ATOMS: atom_id res chain seq x y z
N MET A 1 -15.06 2.08 9.68
CA MET A 1 -14.43 0.74 9.85
C MET A 1 -13.52 0.27 8.71
N LYS A 2 -13.16 1.09 7.71
CA LYS A 2 -12.09 0.77 6.73
C LYS A 2 -10.97 1.81 6.74
N ASP A 3 -11.38 3.08 6.82
CA ASP A 3 -10.49 4.23 6.97
C ASP A 3 -9.63 4.16 8.23
N GLU A 4 -10.11 3.49 9.28
CA GLU A 4 -9.38 3.30 10.54
C GLU A 4 -8.09 2.50 10.34
N LYS A 5 -8.12 1.41 9.55
CA LYS A 5 -6.92 0.59 9.28
C LYS A 5 -5.91 1.35 8.43
N VAL A 6 -6.37 2.12 7.44
CA VAL A 6 -5.49 2.98 6.63
C VAL A 6 -4.89 4.09 7.50
N ARG A 7 -5.68 4.75 8.34
CA ARG A 7 -5.19 5.76 9.29
C ARG A 7 -4.20 5.19 10.30
N GLN A 8 -4.46 3.99 10.80
CA GLN A 8 -3.55 3.25 11.67
C GLN A 8 -2.24 2.95 10.93
N PHE A 9 -2.30 2.46 9.69
CA PHE A 9 -1.13 2.24 8.85
C PHE A 9 -0.32 3.52 8.67
N LEU A 10 -0.97 4.64 8.34
CA LEU A 10 -0.29 5.93 8.17
C LEU A 10 0.41 6.35 9.47
N THR A 11 -0.26 6.21 10.62
CA THR A 11 0.30 6.55 11.93
C THR A 11 1.50 5.65 12.26
N LEU A 12 1.38 4.34 12.01
CA LEU A 12 2.47 3.36 12.15
C LEU A 12 3.62 3.59 11.16
N ALA A 13 3.37 4.22 10.01
CA ALA A 13 4.43 4.64 9.09
C ALA A 13 5.15 5.91 9.56
N GLY A 14 4.77 6.49 10.70
CA GLY A 14 5.26 7.78 11.20
C GLY A 14 4.65 8.98 10.47
N GLN A 15 3.55 8.78 9.74
CA GLN A 15 2.81 9.86 9.08
C GLN A 15 1.67 10.31 9.99
N GLN A 16 1.45 11.62 10.09
CA GLN A 16 0.28 12.14 10.78
C GLN A 16 -0.81 12.45 9.76
N PRO A 17 -1.83 11.58 9.60
CA PRO A 17 -2.94 11.88 8.72
C PRO A 17 -3.60 13.20 9.20
N PRO A 18 -3.81 14.18 8.31
CA PRO A 18 -4.28 15.48 8.74
C PRO A 18 -5.74 15.39 9.22
N ALA A 19 -6.09 16.19 10.21
CA ALA A 19 -7.45 16.24 10.76
C ALA A 19 -8.48 16.85 9.78
N ALA A 20 -7.99 17.58 8.78
CA ALA A 20 -8.75 18.20 7.71
C ALA A 20 -8.00 18.02 6.38
N PHE A 21 -8.63 18.37 5.26
CA PHE A 21 -7.97 18.37 3.96
C PHE A 21 -6.71 19.25 3.99
N THR A 22 -5.63 18.74 3.41
CA THR A 22 -4.42 19.51 3.13
C THR A 22 -3.93 19.14 1.73
N ILE A 23 -3.39 20.12 1.01
CA ILE A 23 -2.84 19.94 -0.33
C ILE A 23 -1.60 19.00 -0.32
N GLY A 24 -0.87 18.99 0.80
CA GLY A 24 0.40 18.28 0.93
C GLY A 24 1.57 18.98 0.21
N THR A 25 2.79 18.53 0.48
CA THR A 25 3.99 19.04 -0.20
C THR A 25 4.13 18.44 -1.61
N PRO A 26 4.95 19.03 -2.51
CA PRO A 26 5.27 18.44 -3.80
C PRO A 26 5.76 16.98 -3.71
N GLU A 27 6.54 16.64 -2.69
CA GLU A 27 7.04 15.29 -2.42
C GLU A 27 5.89 14.34 -2.07
N GLN A 28 4.98 14.78 -1.19
CA GLN A 28 3.81 13.99 -0.80
C GLN A 28 2.89 13.74 -1.99
N ARG A 29 2.67 14.74 -2.85
CA ARG A 29 1.86 14.60 -4.07
C ARG A 29 2.49 13.64 -5.07
N ARG A 30 3.81 13.73 -5.29
CA ARG A 30 4.55 12.79 -6.16
C ARG A 30 4.47 11.36 -5.63
N LEU A 31 4.68 11.17 -4.33
CA LEU A 31 4.57 9.87 -3.69
C LEU A 31 3.14 9.30 -3.81
N GLY A 32 2.12 10.12 -3.54
CA GLY A 32 0.72 9.72 -3.68
C GLY A 32 0.38 9.28 -5.11
N ALA A 33 0.79 10.05 -6.12
CA ALA A 33 0.58 9.71 -7.52
C ALA A 33 1.33 8.43 -7.92
N GLN A 34 2.58 8.27 -7.47
CA GLN A 34 3.38 7.08 -7.72
C GLN A 34 2.75 5.83 -7.11
N LEU A 35 2.31 5.90 -5.85
CA LEU A 35 1.66 4.77 -5.19
C LEU A 35 0.36 4.39 -5.91
N LEU A 36 -0.49 5.38 -6.22
CA LEU A 36 -1.77 5.12 -6.89
C LEU A 36 -1.57 4.48 -8.27
N LEU A 37 -0.73 5.09 -9.12
CA LEU A 37 -0.55 4.62 -10.49
C LEU A 37 0.20 3.28 -10.54
N SER A 38 1.09 3.00 -9.58
CA SER A 38 1.77 1.70 -9.50
C SER A 38 0.80 0.55 -9.30
N GLU A 39 -0.15 0.69 -8.36
CA GLU A 39 -1.16 -0.35 -8.11
C GLU A 39 -2.11 -0.51 -9.30
N VAL A 40 -2.49 0.60 -9.95
CA VAL A 40 -3.32 0.57 -11.16
C VAL A 40 -2.60 -0.16 -12.30
N LEU A 41 -1.33 0.15 -12.55
CA LEU A 41 -0.54 -0.50 -13.60
C LEU A 41 -0.26 -1.98 -13.28
N GLU A 42 -0.01 -2.33 -12.02
CA GLU A 42 0.12 -3.72 -11.60
C GLU A 42 -1.14 -4.53 -11.91
N TYR A 43 -2.32 -3.99 -11.59
CA TYR A 43 -3.60 -4.60 -11.95
C TYR A 43 -3.79 -4.68 -13.48
N VAL A 44 -3.50 -3.63 -14.23
CA VAL A 44 -3.68 -3.63 -15.70
C VAL A 44 -2.75 -4.64 -16.37
N ILE A 45 -1.47 -4.67 -15.98
CA ILE A 45 -0.46 -5.53 -16.61
C ILE A 45 -0.62 -6.99 -16.17
N HIS A 46 -0.72 -7.24 -14.87
CA HIS A 46 -0.69 -8.59 -14.32
C HIS A 46 -2.08 -9.16 -14.04
N GLY A 47 -3.04 -8.31 -13.62
CA GLY A 47 -4.41 -8.72 -13.37
C GLY A 47 -5.24 -8.89 -14.64
N LEU A 48 -5.21 -7.89 -15.52
CA LEU A 48 -5.94 -7.91 -16.81
C LEU A 48 -5.12 -8.52 -17.95
N GLY A 49 -3.80 -8.64 -17.80
CA GLY A 49 -2.93 -9.13 -18.88
C GLY A 49 -2.78 -8.14 -20.03
N VAL A 50 -2.94 -6.83 -19.78
CA VAL A 50 -2.90 -5.77 -20.78
C VAL A 50 -1.67 -4.89 -20.58
N THR A 51 -0.87 -4.69 -21.63
CA THR A 51 0.30 -3.77 -21.57
C THR A 51 -0.07 -2.39 -22.10
N PRO A 52 -0.04 -1.32 -21.28
CA PRO A 52 -0.26 0.04 -21.76
C PRO A 52 0.86 0.48 -22.71
N ILE A 53 0.51 1.21 -23.77
CA ILE A 53 1.48 1.72 -24.75
C ILE A 53 1.29 3.23 -24.88
N VAL A 54 2.35 3.99 -24.64
CA VAL A 54 2.38 5.45 -24.80
C VAL A 54 3.38 5.80 -25.90
N GLN A 55 2.91 6.42 -26.98
CA GLN A 55 3.76 6.81 -28.13
C GLN A 55 4.61 5.64 -28.68
N GLY A 56 4.07 4.43 -28.69
CA GLY A 56 4.77 3.23 -29.17
C GLY A 56 5.70 2.58 -28.15
N VAL A 57 5.86 3.15 -26.96
CA VAL A 57 6.64 2.58 -25.86
C VAL A 57 5.71 1.83 -24.92
N ALA A 58 5.98 0.55 -24.71
CA ALA A 58 5.28 -0.27 -23.73
C ALA A 58 5.67 0.13 -22.31
N ILE A 59 4.69 0.42 -21.47
CA ILE A 59 4.90 0.59 -20.03
C ILE A 59 4.84 -0.80 -19.41
N THR A 60 6.00 -1.29 -18.95
CA THR A 60 6.14 -2.66 -18.42
C THR A 60 6.50 -2.67 -16.93
N ASP A 61 7.17 -1.63 -16.44
CA ASP A 61 7.42 -1.40 -15.02
C ASP A 61 6.80 -0.05 -14.60
N PRO A 62 5.85 -0.03 -13.65
CA PRO A 62 5.31 1.22 -13.11
C PRO A 62 6.36 2.15 -12.48
N ASN A 63 7.48 1.59 -12.02
CA ASN A 63 8.58 2.35 -11.40
C ASN A 63 9.41 3.14 -12.41
N ASP A 64 9.31 2.84 -13.71
CA ASP A 64 9.99 3.61 -14.76
C ASP A 64 9.36 4.99 -15.00
N LEU A 65 8.16 5.22 -14.47
CA LEU A 65 7.45 6.49 -14.59
C LEU A 65 8.05 7.56 -13.66
N LYS A 66 8.23 8.75 -14.22
CA LYS A 66 8.67 9.94 -13.48
C LYS A 66 7.50 10.84 -13.16
N TYR A 67 7.45 11.31 -11.91
CA TYR A 67 6.38 12.14 -11.39
C TYR A 67 6.92 13.53 -11.06
N GLU A 68 6.29 14.55 -11.62
CA GLU A 68 6.64 15.95 -11.39
C GLU A 68 5.41 16.72 -10.90
N ALA A 69 5.58 17.47 -9.81
CA ALA A 69 4.55 18.38 -9.32
C ALA A 69 4.63 19.69 -10.11
N ALA A 70 3.97 19.73 -11.27
CA ALA A 70 4.13 20.82 -12.25
C ALA A 70 3.21 22.04 -12.01
N SER A 71 2.10 21.86 -11.30
CA SER A 71 1.12 22.91 -11.03
C SER A 71 0.58 22.87 -9.60
N GLU A 72 -0.09 23.95 -9.20
CA GLU A 72 -0.94 23.94 -8.02
C GLU A 72 -2.09 22.93 -8.24
N PRO A 73 -2.41 22.12 -7.22
CA PRO A 73 -3.50 21.17 -7.31
C PRO A 73 -4.84 21.86 -7.04
N ASP A 74 -5.88 21.36 -7.71
CA ASP A 74 -7.26 21.75 -7.47
C ASP A 74 -7.92 20.72 -6.53
N GLU A 75 -8.49 21.19 -5.42
CA GLU A 75 -9.05 20.32 -4.38
C GLU A 75 -10.30 19.55 -4.85
N LEU A 76 -11.10 20.16 -5.72
CA LEU A 76 -12.31 19.56 -6.26
C LEU A 76 -11.92 18.45 -7.24
N GLU A 77 -10.99 18.73 -8.15
CA GLU A 77 -10.46 17.75 -9.11
C GLU A 77 -9.73 16.61 -8.41
N MET A 78 -9.03 16.88 -7.29
CA MET A 78 -8.42 15.82 -6.47
C MET A 78 -9.48 14.87 -5.90
N LEU A 79 -10.56 15.40 -5.34
CA LEU A 79 -11.63 14.59 -4.74
C LEU A 79 -12.41 13.83 -5.83
N ASP A 80 -12.77 14.51 -6.91
CA ASP A 80 -13.48 13.93 -8.05
C ASP A 80 -12.67 12.80 -8.69
N GLY A 81 -11.38 13.05 -8.98
CA GLY A 81 -10.49 12.03 -9.54
C GLY A 81 -10.31 10.81 -8.64
N LEU A 82 -10.20 10.99 -7.31
CA LEU A 82 -10.15 9.86 -6.38
C LEU A 82 -11.47 9.08 -6.35
N ALA A 83 -12.61 9.76 -6.43
CA ALA A 83 -13.92 9.13 -6.48
C ALA A 83 -14.10 8.32 -7.77
N ASP A 84 -13.68 8.86 -8.92
CA ASP A 84 -13.73 8.18 -10.22
C ASP A 84 -12.83 6.95 -10.28
N VAL A 85 -11.61 7.03 -9.73
CA VAL A 85 -10.73 5.86 -9.61
C VAL A 85 -11.39 4.80 -8.72
N ALA A 86 -11.95 5.17 -7.57
CA ALA A 86 -12.66 4.21 -6.73
C ALA A 86 -13.86 3.58 -7.46
N TYR A 87 -14.64 4.37 -8.19
CA TYR A 87 -15.76 3.90 -8.98
C TYR A 87 -15.32 2.87 -10.02
N THR A 88 -14.26 3.15 -10.78
CA THR A 88 -13.74 2.21 -11.80
C THR A 88 -13.20 0.92 -11.17
N MET A 89 -12.62 0.96 -9.97
CA MET A 89 -12.23 -0.25 -9.23
C MET A 89 -13.45 -1.12 -8.89
N PHE A 90 -14.52 -0.54 -8.36
CA PHE A 90 -15.76 -1.27 -8.06
C PHE A 90 -16.47 -1.76 -9.32
N TRP A 91 -16.41 -0.99 -10.41
CA TRP A 91 -16.91 -1.43 -11.71
C TRP A 91 -16.13 -2.67 -12.19
N ASN A 92 -14.79 -2.67 -12.13
CA ASN A 92 -13.96 -3.81 -12.53
C ASN A 92 -14.29 -5.04 -11.68
N SER A 93 -14.37 -4.87 -10.37
CA SER A 93 -14.78 -5.92 -9.44
C SER A 93 -16.13 -6.51 -9.84
N SER A 94 -17.12 -5.68 -10.17
CA SER A 94 -18.44 -6.14 -10.58
C SER A 94 -18.42 -6.81 -11.95
N ALA A 95 -17.70 -6.25 -12.92
CA ALA A 95 -17.61 -6.74 -14.29
C ALA A 95 -16.93 -8.12 -14.38
N PHE A 96 -15.94 -8.37 -13.52
CA PHE A 96 -15.21 -9.64 -13.46
C PHE A 96 -15.66 -10.56 -12.32
N GLY A 97 -16.66 -10.14 -11.52
CA GLY A 97 -17.17 -10.90 -10.39
C GLY A 97 -16.19 -11.06 -9.22
N LEU A 98 -15.18 -10.21 -9.11
CA LEU A 98 -14.15 -10.32 -8.07
C LEU A 98 -14.67 -9.80 -6.72
N PRO A 99 -14.41 -10.50 -5.58
CA PRO A 99 -14.81 -10.08 -4.24
C PRO A 99 -13.87 -8.99 -3.68
N LEU A 100 -13.87 -7.81 -4.31
CA LEU A 100 -12.94 -6.72 -3.99
C LEU A 100 -13.07 -6.23 -2.56
N ARG A 101 -14.27 -6.21 -1.99
CA ARG A 101 -14.51 -5.66 -0.66
C ARG A 101 -13.82 -6.50 0.42
N GLU A 102 -13.95 -7.81 0.31
CA GLU A 102 -13.36 -8.82 1.19
C GLU A 102 -11.85 -8.88 0.98
N ALA A 103 -11.40 -8.91 -0.27
CA ALA A 103 -9.98 -8.88 -0.60
C ALA A 103 -9.28 -7.63 -0.04
N TYR A 104 -9.92 -6.46 -0.16
CA TYR A 104 -9.39 -5.21 0.38
C TYR A 104 -9.21 -5.26 1.90
N GLU A 105 -10.15 -5.88 2.64
CA GLU A 105 -10.03 -6.01 4.09
C GLU A 105 -8.83 -6.87 4.49
N LEU A 106 -8.65 -8.01 3.82
CA LEU A 106 -7.50 -8.89 4.06
C LEU A 106 -6.17 -8.20 3.69
N VAL A 107 -6.14 -7.41 2.62
CA VAL A 107 -4.96 -6.61 2.24
C VAL A 107 -4.66 -5.54 3.29
N CYS A 108 -5.69 -4.87 3.84
CA CYS A 108 -5.50 -3.92 4.94
C CYS A 108 -4.88 -4.60 6.17
N ASP A 109 -5.38 -5.76 6.56
CA ASP A 109 -4.85 -6.52 7.70
C ASP A 109 -3.40 -6.95 7.43
N ASN A 110 -3.15 -7.54 6.27
CA ASN A 110 -1.81 -7.98 5.88
C ASN A 110 -0.82 -6.82 5.76
N ASN A 111 -1.27 -5.62 5.40
CA ASN A 111 -0.39 -4.44 5.37
C ASN A 111 0.04 -3.99 6.77
N LEU A 112 -0.81 -4.19 7.79
CA LEU A 112 -0.46 -3.89 9.17
C LEU A 112 0.59 -4.87 9.72
N GLU A 113 0.70 -6.08 9.16
CA GLU A 113 1.76 -7.04 9.53
C GLU A 113 3.17 -6.59 9.13
N LYS A 114 3.32 -5.50 8.37
CA LYS A 114 4.64 -4.89 8.12
C LYS A 114 5.24 -4.27 9.39
N PHE A 115 4.41 -3.97 10.39
CA PHE A 115 4.82 -3.37 11.64
C PHE A 115 4.96 -4.47 12.70
N VAL A 116 6.18 -4.66 13.21
CA VAL A 116 6.45 -5.75 14.14
C VAL A 116 6.07 -5.31 15.55
N ALA A 117 5.03 -5.90 16.11
CA ALA A 117 4.63 -5.64 17.49
C ALA A 117 5.72 -6.11 18.47
N LEU A 118 6.13 -5.19 19.34
CA LEU A 118 7.12 -5.41 20.40
C LEU A 118 6.40 -5.52 21.73
N THR A 119 5.91 -6.71 22.10
CA THR A 119 5.41 -6.92 23.46
C THR A 119 6.55 -6.78 24.46
N ASP A 120 6.28 -6.11 25.58
CA ASP A 120 7.23 -5.94 26.69
C ASP A 120 8.50 -5.14 26.33
N TRP A 121 8.41 -4.25 25.32
CA TRP A 121 9.49 -3.35 24.95
C TRP A 121 9.84 -2.40 26.11
N ALA A 122 11.05 -2.50 26.63
CA ALA A 122 11.56 -1.66 27.70
C ALA A 122 12.37 -0.45 27.20
N GLY A 123 12.61 -0.36 25.88
CA GLY A 123 13.37 0.72 25.26
C GLY A 123 12.54 1.98 24.98
N GLU A 124 13.19 3.01 24.46
CA GLU A 124 12.54 4.26 24.05
C GLU A 124 11.92 4.14 22.65
N THR A 125 11.01 5.05 22.33
CA THR A 125 10.54 5.29 20.96
C THR A 125 11.58 6.08 20.16
N GLY A 126 11.65 5.87 18.86
CA GLY A 126 12.54 6.60 17.96
C GLY A 126 13.42 5.67 17.12
N PRO A 127 14.43 6.22 16.43
CA PRO A 127 15.33 5.44 15.59
C PRO A 127 16.18 4.48 16.43
N LEU A 128 16.30 3.24 15.96
CA LEU A 128 17.20 2.24 16.54
C LEU A 128 18.56 2.27 15.83
N PRO A 129 19.67 2.09 16.57
CA PRO A 129 20.96 1.84 15.97
C PRO A 129 20.94 0.48 15.24
N ASN A 130 21.78 0.32 14.21
CA ASN A 130 21.72 -0.84 13.30
C ASN A 130 21.86 -2.18 14.03
N GLU A 131 22.72 -2.23 15.05
CA GLU A 131 22.93 -3.39 15.90
C GLU A 131 21.69 -3.81 16.70
N ALA A 132 20.70 -2.92 16.87
CA ALA A 132 19.47 -3.19 17.61
C ALA A 132 18.25 -3.45 16.70
N TRP A 133 18.41 -3.49 15.38
CA TRP A 133 17.31 -3.66 14.43
C TRP A 133 16.58 -5.01 14.56
N HIS A 134 17.22 -6.00 15.18
CA HIS A 134 16.59 -7.28 15.50
C HIS A 134 15.47 -7.16 16.56
N CYS A 135 15.36 -6.01 17.24
CA CYS A 135 14.31 -5.66 18.20
C CYS A 135 14.11 -6.73 19.30
N GLU A 136 15.17 -7.43 19.69
CA GLU A 136 15.14 -8.59 20.62
C GLU A 136 14.15 -9.71 20.22
N ARG A 137 13.74 -9.76 18.95
CA ARG A 137 12.69 -10.65 18.43
C ARG A 137 13.08 -11.36 17.14
N GLU A 138 14.39 -11.50 16.90
CA GLU A 138 14.94 -12.09 15.66
C GLU A 138 14.33 -11.49 14.38
N VAL A 139 14.01 -10.19 14.42
CA VAL A 139 13.45 -9.51 13.25
C VAL A 139 14.56 -9.31 12.22
N GLU A 140 14.37 -9.90 11.05
CA GLU A 140 15.23 -9.67 9.90
C GLU A 140 14.58 -8.66 8.95
N TRP A 141 15.36 -7.66 8.55
CA TRP A 141 14.97 -6.63 7.59
C TRP A 141 15.67 -6.87 6.26
N PRO A 142 15.00 -6.59 5.13
CA PRO A 142 15.62 -6.75 3.83
C PRO A 142 16.69 -5.66 3.60
N GLN A 143 17.61 -5.90 2.66
CA GLN A 143 18.81 -5.07 2.47
C GLN A 143 18.51 -3.62 2.09
N GLU A 144 17.32 -3.34 1.56
CA GLU A 144 16.90 -1.98 1.20
C GLU A 144 16.49 -1.13 2.41
N VAL A 145 16.34 -1.74 3.60
CA VAL A 145 16.06 -1.00 4.83
C VAL A 145 17.30 -0.26 5.28
N VAL A 146 17.16 1.07 5.42
CA VAL A 146 18.25 1.97 5.86
C VAL A 146 17.99 2.55 7.26
N SER A 147 16.76 2.47 7.76
CA SER A 147 16.41 2.85 9.13
C SER A 147 15.34 1.94 9.71
N VAL A 148 15.43 1.68 11.02
CA VAL A 148 14.38 1.05 11.81
C VAL A 148 14.01 2.00 12.94
N GLU A 149 12.71 2.22 13.14
CA GLU A 149 12.17 3.09 14.19
C GLU A 149 11.20 2.30 15.07
N VAL A 150 11.18 2.62 16.37
CA VAL A 150 10.18 2.13 17.32
C VAL A 150 9.13 3.22 17.57
N LEU A 151 7.86 2.87 17.42
CA LEU A 151 6.73 3.75 17.60
C LEU A 151 5.82 3.21 18.70
N LEU A 152 5.22 4.11 19.48
CA LEU A 152 4.20 3.78 20.48
C LEU A 152 2.84 4.24 19.99
N ILE A 153 1.90 3.31 19.80
CA ILE A 153 0.54 3.60 19.33
C ILE A 153 -0.45 2.77 20.13
N ALA A 154 -1.44 3.44 20.73
CA ALA A 154 -2.48 2.80 21.55
C ALA A 154 -1.89 1.79 22.56
N ASP A 155 -0.87 2.23 23.30
CA ASP A 155 -0.16 1.47 24.33
C ASP A 155 0.61 0.23 23.83
N THR A 156 0.81 0.11 22.52
CA THR A 156 1.61 -0.97 21.92
C THR A 156 2.81 -0.40 21.16
N TYR A 157 3.98 -1.00 21.37
CA TYR A 157 5.20 -0.65 20.65
C TYR A 157 5.29 -1.43 19.34
N PHE A 158 5.76 -0.77 18.27
CA PHE A 158 5.96 -1.36 16.96
C PHE A 158 7.31 -0.97 16.39
N ALA A 159 8.04 -1.93 15.81
CA ALA A 159 9.20 -1.66 14.97
C ALA A 159 8.78 -1.55 13.50
N VAL A 160 9.36 -0.57 12.80
CA VAL A 160 9.14 -0.32 11.37
C VAL A 160 10.46 -0.11 10.64
N GLY A 161 10.70 -0.89 9.59
CA GLY A 161 11.82 -0.71 8.67
C GLY A 161 11.44 0.16 7.47
N LYS A 162 12.26 1.17 7.16
CA LYS A 162 12.07 2.10 6.04
C LYS A 162 13.28 2.10 5.11
N ASP A 163 13.02 2.30 3.82
CA ASP A 163 14.08 2.55 2.85
C ASP A 163 14.47 4.03 2.79
N ALA A 164 15.44 4.37 1.92
CA ALA A 164 15.94 5.74 1.76
C ALA A 164 14.88 6.75 1.28
N SER A 165 13.77 6.29 0.73
CA SER A 165 12.63 7.14 0.34
C SER A 165 11.60 7.34 1.47
N GLY A 166 11.78 6.64 2.60
CA GLY A 166 10.82 6.60 3.70
C GLY A 166 9.69 5.58 3.51
N LYS A 167 9.72 4.76 2.44
CA LYS A 167 8.73 3.72 2.19
C LYS A 167 8.92 2.57 3.18
N VAL A 168 7.83 2.16 3.82
CA VAL A 168 7.79 1.01 4.73
C VAL A 168 8.10 -0.28 3.96
N ARG A 169 9.08 -1.05 4.45
CA ARG A 169 9.50 -2.33 3.86
C ARG A 169 9.00 -3.50 4.71
N LYS A 170 8.79 -4.63 4.05
CA LYS A 170 8.27 -5.87 4.65
C LYS A 170 9.42 -6.56 5.39
N PRO A 171 9.28 -6.94 6.68
CA PRO A 171 10.27 -7.77 7.35
C PRO A 171 10.31 -9.18 6.74
N ALA A 172 11.38 -9.95 6.97
CA ALA A 172 11.58 -11.25 6.31
C ALA A 172 10.49 -12.29 6.61
N HIS A 173 9.87 -12.22 7.79
CA HIS A 173 8.78 -13.13 8.19
C HIS A 173 7.42 -12.74 7.58
N TYR A 174 7.31 -11.57 6.92
CA TYR A 174 6.09 -11.12 6.27
C TYR A 174 5.66 -12.10 5.19
N ARG A 175 4.37 -12.45 5.17
CA ARG A 175 3.79 -13.29 4.11
C ARG A 175 2.82 -12.47 3.26
N PRO A 176 2.84 -12.62 1.93
CA PRO A 176 1.78 -12.08 1.10
C PRO A 176 0.43 -12.67 1.50
N VAL A 177 -0.61 -11.83 1.44
CA VAL A 177 -1.99 -12.28 1.67
C VAL A 177 -2.37 -13.33 0.62
N ASP A 178 -2.92 -14.46 1.08
CA ASP A 178 -3.48 -15.47 0.19
C ASP A 178 -4.98 -15.18 -0.05
N LEU A 179 -5.30 -14.72 -1.25
CA LEU A 179 -6.68 -14.42 -1.67
C LEU A 179 -7.36 -15.59 -2.40
N SER A 180 -6.67 -16.73 -2.61
CA SER A 180 -7.17 -17.84 -3.43
C SER A 180 -8.47 -18.47 -2.88
N HIS A 181 -8.65 -18.42 -1.56
CA HIS A 181 -9.85 -18.91 -0.89
C HIS A 181 -11.10 -18.09 -1.26
N LEU A 182 -10.96 -16.78 -1.55
CA LEU A 182 -12.08 -15.94 -1.99
C LEU A 182 -12.56 -16.32 -3.40
N LEU A 183 -11.64 -16.73 -4.27
CA LEU A 183 -11.97 -17.18 -5.62
C LEU A 183 -12.58 -18.59 -5.61
N SER A 184 -12.12 -19.45 -4.71
CA SER A 184 -12.62 -20.83 -4.58
C SER A 184 -14.07 -20.90 -4.07
N ALA A 185 -14.54 -19.84 -3.40
CA ALA A 185 -15.93 -19.71 -2.94
C ALA A 185 -16.88 -19.18 -4.03
N MET A 186 -16.36 -18.77 -5.19
CA MET A 186 -17.19 -18.24 -6.27
C MET A 186 -17.91 -19.36 -7.02
N PRO A 187 -19.20 -19.18 -7.39
CA PRO A 187 -19.90 -20.12 -8.25
C PRO A 187 -19.15 -20.32 -9.57
N GLU A 188 -19.01 -21.56 -10.04
CA GLU A 188 -18.45 -21.83 -11.36
C GLU A 188 -19.23 -21.06 -12.44
N GLN A 189 -18.55 -20.16 -13.14
CA GLN A 189 -19.13 -19.54 -14.33
C GLN A 189 -19.26 -20.60 -15.42
N LYS A 190 -20.49 -20.86 -15.86
CA LYS A 190 -20.73 -21.68 -17.06
C LYS A 190 -19.95 -21.05 -18.21
N LYS A 191 -18.95 -21.77 -18.73
CA LYS A 191 -18.24 -21.36 -19.96
C LYS A 191 -19.28 -21.06 -21.02
N VAL A 192 -19.41 -19.78 -21.39
CA VAL A 192 -20.16 -19.40 -22.58
C VAL A 192 -19.34 -19.93 -23.73
N ALA A 193 -19.84 -20.98 -24.38
CA ALA A 193 -19.25 -21.47 -25.62
C ALA A 193 -19.35 -20.33 -26.63
N ASN A 194 -18.19 -19.77 -27.01
CA ASN A 194 -18.15 -18.80 -28.09
C ASN A 194 -18.63 -19.48 -29.37
N SER A 195 -19.83 -19.12 -29.80
CA SER A 195 -20.41 -19.39 -31.12
C SER A 195 -19.97 -18.34 -32.12
#